data_AF-A0A085ZQ20-F1
#
_entry.id   AF-A0A085ZQ20-F1
#
_cell.length_a   1.000
_cell.length_b   1.000
_cell.length_c   1.000
_cell.angle_alpha   90.00
_cell.angle_beta   90.00
_cell.angle_gamma   90.00
#
_symmetry.space_group_name_H-M   'P 1'
#
loop_
_entity.id
_entity.type
_entity.pdbx_description
1 polymer ?
#
loop_
_entity_poly.entity_id
_entity_poly.type
_entity_poly.pdbx_seq_one_letter_code
_entity_poly.pdbx_strand_id
1 'polypeptide(L)'
;MIKKIVLLFIVILLASCSSSKPAIATTRKAAAVQKPRVAATKKQTPVKPVSKSYPSTNVTTEVIQSTSKTVVTSDLINNYVLQYKDIAIGNMQKYGIPASIILAQGILESGAGRGDLAVEANNHFGIKCHSDWLGESVRHDDDASQECFRKYPEASESYRDHALFLVGKKRYATLFTYEKDDYKAWSKGLRAAGYATDPNYPDKLISYIERYNLHQYDCQVTGKSYIPINKTAPARSSSSNSNSNSNDPNLYEVQKGDTLYSISKKFNVLVDDLKQKNNLLDNAISIGQKLKVK
;
A
#
# COMPACT_ATOMS: atom_id res chain seq x y z
N MET A 1 -59.17 28.43 -41.34
CA MET A 1 -58.09 28.09 -40.37
C MET A 1 -56.73 28.66 -40.83
N ILE A 2 -56.64 29.98 -41.05
CA ILE A 2 -55.42 30.63 -41.60
C ILE A 2 -54.94 31.82 -40.73
N LYS A 3 -55.59 32.09 -39.59
CA LYS A 3 -55.21 33.18 -38.67
C LYS A 3 -54.26 32.76 -37.53
N LYS A 4 -53.82 31.49 -37.48
CA LYS A 4 -52.86 31.01 -36.47
C LYS A 4 -51.46 30.66 -37.02
N ILE A 5 -51.23 30.81 -38.33
CA ILE A 5 -49.93 30.52 -38.98
C ILE A 5 -49.10 31.80 -39.21
N VAL A 6 -49.69 32.99 -39.09
CA VAL A 6 -48.97 34.28 -39.27
C VAL A 6 -48.18 34.70 -38.02
N LEU A 7 -48.43 34.09 -36.85
CA LEU A 7 -47.68 34.39 -35.63
C LEU A 7 -46.37 33.59 -35.47
N LEU A 8 -46.08 32.62 -36.34
CA LEU A 8 -44.88 31.79 -36.26
C LEU A 8 -43.72 32.26 -37.17
N PHE A 9 -43.93 33.27 -38.03
CA PHE A 9 -42.89 33.82 -38.92
C PHE A 9 -42.34 35.20 -38.51
N ILE A 10 -42.81 35.79 -37.40
CA ILE A 10 -42.35 37.10 -36.91
C ILE A 10 -41.30 36.99 -35.78
N VAL A 11 -40.94 35.77 -35.33
CA VAL A 11 -39.98 35.56 -34.22
C VAL A 11 -38.56 35.17 -34.70
N ILE A 12 -38.32 35.02 -36.02
CA ILE A 12 -37.04 34.51 -36.56
C ILE A 12 -36.25 35.60 -37.35
N LEU A 13 -36.44 36.89 -37.07
CA LEU A 13 -35.74 37.96 -37.83
C LEU A 13 -35.10 39.08 -37.00
N LEU A 14 -34.87 38.88 -35.70
CA LEU A 14 -34.05 39.78 -34.88
C LEU A 14 -32.93 39.03 -34.17
N ALA A 15 -32.09 38.37 -34.98
CA ALA A 15 -30.70 38.17 -34.62
C ALA A 15 -29.85 39.25 -35.31
N SER A 16 -28.89 39.79 -34.58
CA SER A 16 -27.69 40.53 -35.03
C SER A 16 -27.75 42.06 -34.85
N CYS A 17 -27.26 42.51 -33.70
CA CYS A 17 -26.13 43.45 -33.60
C CYS A 17 -25.77 43.66 -32.11
N SER A 18 -25.06 42.71 -31.52
CA SER A 18 -24.32 42.94 -30.26
C SER A 18 -22.84 42.99 -30.60
N SER A 19 -22.31 44.21 -30.73
CA SER A 19 -20.88 44.48 -30.79
C SER A 19 -20.27 44.25 -29.40
N SER A 20 -19.72 43.05 -29.17
CA SER A 20 -18.76 42.85 -28.09
C SER A 20 -17.40 43.33 -28.59
N LYS A 21 -16.95 44.45 -28.01
CA LYS A 21 -15.60 45.00 -28.21
C LYS A 21 -14.56 43.90 -27.94
N PRO A 22 -13.50 43.75 -28.75
CA PRO A 22 -12.42 42.85 -28.38
C PRO A 22 -11.77 43.39 -27.10
N ALA A 23 -11.56 42.52 -26.13
CA ALA A 23 -10.75 42.85 -24.96
C ALA A 23 -9.35 43.22 -25.46
N ILE A 24 -8.91 44.43 -25.13
CA ILE A 24 -7.54 44.89 -25.33
C ILE A 24 -6.66 44.00 -24.46
N ALA A 25 -6.04 42.99 -25.08
CA ALA A 25 -4.92 42.28 -24.48
C ALA A 25 -3.74 43.25 -24.43
N THR A 26 -3.58 43.97 -23.32
CA THR A 26 -2.31 44.63 -23.02
C THR A 26 -1.26 43.54 -22.84
N THR A 27 -0.47 43.30 -23.88
CA THR A 27 0.78 42.57 -23.77
C THR A 27 1.73 43.38 -22.90
N ARG A 28 1.75 43.12 -21.60
CA ARG A 28 2.95 43.45 -20.82
C ARG A 28 4.06 42.55 -21.34
N LYS A 29 5.02 43.15 -22.03
CA LYS A 29 6.30 42.54 -22.40
C LYS A 29 6.88 41.92 -21.13
N ALA A 30 6.85 40.59 -21.03
CA ALA A 30 7.49 39.87 -19.95
C ALA A 30 8.99 40.25 -19.98
N ALA A 31 9.48 40.79 -18.87
CA ALA A 31 10.90 40.97 -18.66
C ALA A 31 11.57 39.60 -18.82
N ALA A 32 12.65 39.56 -19.62
CA ALA A 32 13.45 38.37 -19.82
C ALA A 32 14.02 37.90 -18.47
N VAL A 33 13.41 36.87 -17.89
CA VAL A 33 14.00 36.13 -16.78
C VAL A 33 15.14 35.31 -17.36
N GLN A 34 16.37 35.74 -17.06
CA GLN A 34 17.56 34.95 -17.35
C GLN A 34 17.45 33.62 -16.59
N LYS A 35 17.39 32.50 -17.31
CA LYS A 35 17.51 31.16 -16.73
C LYS A 35 18.90 31.05 -16.08
N PRO A 36 19.02 30.57 -14.82
CA PRO A 36 20.31 30.15 -14.30
C PRO A 36 20.87 29.04 -15.19
N ARG A 37 22.09 29.24 -15.68
CA ARG A 37 22.89 28.24 -16.39
C ARG A 37 23.19 27.09 -15.42
N VAL A 38 22.37 26.05 -15.42
CA VAL A 38 22.70 24.80 -14.73
C VAL A 38 23.79 24.11 -15.53
N ALA A 39 24.95 23.92 -14.89
CA ALA A 39 26.09 23.23 -15.46
C ALA A 39 25.69 21.83 -15.94
N ALA A 40 26.10 21.49 -17.16
CA ALA A 40 25.91 20.17 -17.75
C ALA A 40 26.64 19.12 -16.91
N THR A 41 25.91 18.38 -16.08
CA THR A 41 26.43 17.16 -15.47
C THR A 41 26.33 16.04 -16.52
N LYS A 42 27.47 15.41 -16.80
CA LYS A 42 27.64 14.29 -17.73
C LYS A 42 26.62 13.19 -17.39
N LYS A 43 25.75 12.83 -18.35
CA LYS A 43 24.93 11.60 -18.33
C LYS A 43 25.84 10.41 -18.06
N GLN A 44 25.64 9.71 -16.94
CA GLN A 44 26.10 8.34 -16.79
C GLN A 44 25.15 7.43 -17.57
N THR A 45 25.73 6.61 -18.44
CA THR A 45 25.06 5.59 -19.23
C THR A 45 24.38 4.57 -18.30
N PRO A 46 23.21 4.00 -18.65
CA PRO A 46 22.57 2.98 -17.83
C PRO A 46 23.42 1.71 -17.88
N VAL A 47 24.01 1.33 -16.75
CA VAL A 47 24.63 0.02 -16.59
C VAL A 47 23.49 -1.00 -16.44
N LYS A 48 23.40 -1.95 -17.38
CA LYS A 48 22.52 -3.12 -17.28
C LYS A 48 22.77 -3.82 -15.93
N PRO A 49 21.74 -4.23 -15.17
CA PRO A 49 21.96 -4.97 -13.94
C PRO A 49 22.62 -6.32 -14.26
N VAL A 50 23.89 -6.44 -13.85
CA VAL A 50 24.64 -7.69 -13.82
C VAL A 50 23.99 -8.57 -12.75
N SER A 51 23.59 -9.77 -13.15
CA SER A 51 23.08 -10.82 -12.26
C SER A 51 24.12 -11.17 -11.19
N LYS A 52 23.93 -10.68 -9.97
CA LYS A 52 24.67 -11.16 -8.80
C LYS A 52 24.03 -12.48 -8.34
N SER A 53 24.76 -13.57 -8.50
CA SER A 53 24.45 -14.85 -7.87
C SER A 53 24.60 -14.72 -6.36
N TYR A 54 23.51 -14.91 -5.62
CA TYR A 54 23.56 -15.08 -4.17
C TYR A 54 23.83 -16.56 -3.86
N PRO A 55 24.68 -16.89 -2.87
CA PRO A 55 24.95 -18.27 -2.50
C PRO A 55 23.66 -18.95 -2.02
N SER A 56 23.41 -20.16 -2.54
CA SER A 56 22.30 -21.01 -2.13
C SER A 56 22.44 -21.39 -0.66
N THR A 57 21.54 -20.86 0.17
CA THR A 57 21.25 -21.42 1.50
C THR A 57 19.79 -21.84 1.51
N ASN A 58 19.54 -23.11 1.85
CA ASN A 58 18.22 -23.70 2.05
C ASN A 58 17.47 -22.96 3.17
N VAL A 59 16.81 -21.86 2.83
CA VAL A 59 15.78 -21.20 3.62
C VAL A 59 14.46 -21.70 3.06
N THR A 60 13.62 -22.31 3.90
CA THR A 60 12.18 -22.50 3.62
C THR A 60 11.52 -21.11 3.61
N THR A 61 11.77 -20.38 2.52
CA THR A 61 11.12 -19.12 2.22
C THR A 61 9.71 -19.48 1.77
N GLU A 62 8.70 -19.22 2.61
CA GLU A 62 7.33 -19.25 2.13
C GLU A 62 7.20 -18.23 0.99
N VAL A 63 7.13 -18.71 -0.25
CA VAL A 63 6.87 -17.87 -1.41
C VAL A 63 5.41 -17.48 -1.33
N ILE A 64 5.13 -16.20 -1.05
CA ILE A 64 3.76 -15.71 -0.98
C ILE A 64 3.34 -15.20 -2.36
N GLN A 65 2.11 -15.53 -2.75
CA GLN A 65 1.55 -15.14 -4.04
C GLN A 65 1.23 -13.63 -4.05
N SER A 66 2.10 -12.86 -4.69
CA SER A 66 1.87 -11.47 -5.10
C SER A 66 1.11 -11.44 -6.43
N THR A 67 0.43 -10.33 -6.77
CA THR A 67 -0.03 -10.10 -8.15
C THR A 67 1.13 -9.71 -9.06
N SER A 68 2.20 -9.15 -8.49
CA SER A 68 3.47 -8.98 -9.19
C SER A 68 4.22 -10.32 -9.32
N LYS A 69 4.94 -10.54 -10.43
CA LYS A 69 5.69 -11.77 -10.74
C LYS A 69 6.94 -11.98 -9.85
N THR A 70 6.97 -11.43 -8.64
CA THR A 70 8.14 -11.38 -7.76
C THR A 70 7.98 -12.33 -6.57
N VAL A 71 9.08 -13.00 -6.18
CA VAL A 71 9.15 -13.77 -4.93
C VAL A 71 9.26 -12.81 -3.75
N VAL A 72 8.31 -12.90 -2.81
CA VAL A 72 8.26 -12.05 -1.61
C VAL A 72 8.48 -12.91 -0.36
N THR A 73 9.40 -12.48 0.51
CA THR A 73 9.72 -13.12 1.78
C THR A 73 9.05 -12.40 2.96
N SER A 74 8.92 -13.07 4.11
CA SER A 74 8.37 -12.44 5.32
C SER A 74 9.13 -11.19 5.77
N ASP A 75 10.46 -11.16 5.64
CA ASP A 75 11.26 -9.99 6.01
C ASP A 75 10.95 -8.79 5.11
N LEU A 76 10.75 -9.04 3.81
CA LEU A 76 10.35 -7.99 2.86
C LEU A 76 8.98 -7.41 3.22
N ILE A 77 8.02 -8.26 3.62
CA ILE A 77 6.71 -7.80 4.05
C ILE A 77 6.79 -7.00 5.35
N ASN A 78 7.55 -7.49 6.34
CA ASN A 78 7.73 -6.74 7.59
C ASN A 78 8.37 -5.37 7.34
N ASN A 79 9.37 -5.29 6.48
CA ASN A 79 10.00 -4.01 6.09
C ASN A 79 9.01 -3.08 5.39
N TYR A 80 8.20 -3.63 4.47
CA TYR A 80 7.14 -2.87 3.82
C TYR A 80 6.13 -2.31 4.83
N VAL A 81 5.66 -3.15 5.76
CA VAL A 81 4.74 -2.73 6.83
C VAL A 81 5.37 -1.62 7.68
N LEU A 82 6.62 -1.78 8.10
CA LEU A 82 7.32 -0.75 8.89
C LEU A 82 7.44 0.57 8.14
N GLN A 83 7.74 0.51 6.85
CA GLN A 83 7.90 1.70 6.01
C GLN A 83 6.58 2.45 5.79
N TYR A 84 5.45 1.75 5.67
CA TYR A 84 4.20 2.35 5.23
C TYR A 84 3.08 2.37 6.27
N LYS A 85 3.28 1.80 7.47
CA LYS A 85 2.24 1.76 8.52
C LYS A 85 1.67 3.14 8.87
N ASP A 86 2.52 4.15 9.01
CA ASP A 86 2.08 5.48 9.44
C ASP A 86 1.28 6.19 8.34
N ILE A 87 1.64 5.95 7.08
CA ILE A 87 0.87 6.41 5.91
C ILE A 87 -0.50 5.73 5.89
N ALA A 88 -0.56 4.42 6.12
CA ALA A 88 -1.82 3.68 6.17
C ALA A 88 -2.72 4.13 7.34
N ILE A 89 -2.15 4.32 8.53
CA ILE A 89 -2.85 4.86 9.71
C ILE A 89 -3.42 6.25 9.41
N GLY A 90 -2.61 7.15 8.84
CA GLY A 90 -3.07 8.49 8.48
C GLY A 90 -4.20 8.47 7.44
N ASN A 91 -4.13 7.56 6.46
CA ASN A 91 -5.21 7.36 5.49
C ASN A 91 -6.46 6.78 6.14
N MET A 92 -6.34 5.86 7.09
CA MET A 92 -7.47 5.35 7.86
C MET A 92 -8.16 6.46 8.65
N GLN A 93 -7.40 7.30 9.35
CA GLN A 93 -7.94 8.44 10.09
C GLN A 93 -8.68 9.41 9.19
N LYS A 94 -8.13 9.70 8.01
CA LYS A 94 -8.65 10.72 7.10
C LYS A 94 -9.80 10.23 6.22
N TYR A 95 -9.74 8.98 5.77
CA TYR A 95 -10.62 8.45 4.73
C TYR A 95 -11.49 7.28 5.21
N GLY A 96 -11.21 6.71 6.38
CA GLY A 96 -12.05 5.68 7.00
C GLY A 96 -11.86 4.26 6.47
N ILE A 97 -10.82 4.01 5.68
CA ILE A 97 -10.45 2.67 5.21
C ILE A 97 -9.52 2.03 6.26
N PRO A 98 -9.76 0.80 6.73
CA PRO A 98 -8.89 0.16 7.72
C PRO A 98 -7.42 0.17 7.27
N ALA A 99 -6.51 0.55 8.16
CA ALA A 99 -5.08 0.57 7.89
C ALA A 99 -4.56 -0.82 7.51
N SER A 100 -5.12 -1.87 8.13
CA SER A 100 -4.82 -3.27 7.81
C SER A 100 -5.17 -3.63 6.36
N ILE A 101 -6.30 -3.15 5.85
CA ILE A 101 -6.74 -3.33 4.46
C ILE A 101 -5.79 -2.62 3.51
N ILE A 102 -5.47 -1.35 3.79
CA ILE A 102 -4.54 -0.57 2.96
C ILE A 102 -3.18 -1.28 2.85
N LEU A 103 -2.62 -1.72 3.98
CA LEU A 103 -1.33 -2.43 4.00
C LEU A 103 -1.40 -3.77 3.29
N ALA A 104 -2.45 -4.57 3.51
CA ALA A 104 -2.61 -5.87 2.87
C ALA A 104 -2.76 -5.76 1.35
N GLN A 105 -3.55 -4.79 0.87
CA GLN A 105 -3.64 -4.49 -0.55
C GLN A 105 -2.29 -4.02 -1.09
N GLY A 106 -1.63 -3.07 -0.42
CA GLY A 106 -0.30 -2.61 -0.81
C GLY A 106 0.70 -3.76 -0.93
N ILE A 107 0.75 -4.68 0.04
CA ILE A 107 1.61 -5.86 -0.01
C ILE A 107 1.28 -6.74 -1.23
N LEU A 108 0.00 -7.06 -1.41
CA LEU A 108 -0.46 -7.96 -2.47
C LEU A 108 -0.24 -7.37 -3.87
N GLU A 109 -0.62 -6.10 -4.07
CA GLU A 109 -0.60 -5.45 -5.39
C GLU A 109 0.81 -5.05 -5.84
N SER A 110 1.68 -4.69 -4.90
CA SER A 110 3.06 -4.27 -5.21
C SER A 110 4.10 -5.36 -5.02
N GLY A 111 3.72 -6.54 -4.53
CA GLY A 111 4.68 -7.55 -4.06
C GLY A 111 5.60 -7.00 -2.98
N ALA A 112 5.01 -6.40 -1.95
CA ALA A 112 5.71 -5.69 -0.88
C ALA A 112 6.73 -4.66 -1.44
N GLY A 113 6.30 -3.86 -2.43
CA GLY A 113 7.06 -2.76 -3.02
C GLY A 113 8.12 -3.16 -4.04
N ARG A 114 8.19 -4.46 -4.41
CA ARG A 114 9.21 -4.98 -5.31
C ARG A 114 8.77 -5.13 -6.76
N GLY A 115 7.48 -5.06 -7.03
CA GLY A 115 6.95 -5.12 -8.39
C GLY A 115 7.43 -3.92 -9.20
N ASP A 116 7.69 -4.14 -10.49
CA ASP A 116 8.26 -3.14 -11.40
C ASP A 116 7.46 -1.83 -11.37
N LEU A 117 6.12 -1.92 -11.38
CA LEU A 117 5.26 -0.75 -11.30
C LEU A 117 5.42 0.05 -9.99
N ALA A 118 5.61 -0.61 -8.85
CA ALA A 118 5.85 0.07 -7.58
C ALA A 118 7.24 0.72 -7.56
N VAL A 119 8.26 0.05 -8.09
CA VAL A 119 9.64 0.54 -8.14
C VAL A 119 9.80 1.71 -9.11
N GLU A 120 9.22 1.62 -10.30
CA GLU A 120 9.43 2.59 -11.39
C GLU A 120 8.49 3.79 -11.30
N ALA A 121 7.29 3.59 -10.74
CA ALA A 121 6.24 4.59 -10.76
C ALA A 121 5.71 4.98 -9.37
N ASN A 122 6.25 4.42 -8.29
CA ASN A 122 5.70 4.55 -6.94
C ASN A 122 4.21 4.18 -6.86
N ASN A 123 3.72 3.31 -7.75
CA ASN A 123 2.32 2.94 -7.83
C ASN A 123 2.11 1.59 -7.16
N HIS A 124 1.78 1.63 -5.87
CA HIS A 124 1.70 0.44 -5.01
C HIS A 124 0.39 -0.34 -5.16
N PHE A 125 -0.62 0.21 -5.85
CA PHE A 125 -1.98 -0.32 -5.90
C PHE A 125 -2.45 -0.61 -7.34
N GLY A 126 -1.55 -0.53 -8.32
CA GLY A 126 -1.90 -0.80 -9.72
C GLY A 126 -2.92 0.18 -10.31
N ILE A 127 -2.94 1.44 -9.85
CA ILE A 127 -3.97 2.39 -10.30
C ILE A 127 -3.71 2.79 -11.76
N LYS A 128 -4.64 2.42 -12.63
CA LYS A 128 -4.60 2.73 -14.07
C LYS A 128 -4.91 4.21 -14.33
N CYS A 129 -4.42 4.71 -15.47
CA CYS A 129 -4.82 6.03 -15.96
C CYS A 129 -6.29 6.00 -16.35
N HIS A 130 -7.01 7.05 -15.98
CA HIS A 130 -8.36 7.33 -16.43
C HIS A 130 -8.38 8.70 -17.09
N SER A 131 -9.50 9.09 -17.71
CA SER A 131 -9.60 10.35 -18.46
C SER A 131 -9.38 11.60 -17.61
N ASP A 132 -9.49 11.49 -16.29
CA ASP A 132 -9.26 12.54 -15.31
C ASP A 132 -7.79 12.62 -14.83
N TRP A 133 -6.93 11.68 -15.22
CA TRP A 133 -5.53 11.69 -14.80
C TRP A 133 -4.68 12.63 -15.66
N LEU A 134 -4.20 13.70 -15.05
CA LEU A 134 -3.34 14.71 -15.68
C LEU A 134 -1.86 14.62 -15.23
N GLY A 135 -1.54 13.68 -14.34
CA GLY A 135 -0.20 13.49 -13.80
C GLY A 135 0.71 12.66 -14.71
N GLU A 136 1.93 12.37 -14.22
CA GLU A 136 2.84 11.48 -14.93
C GLU A 136 2.25 10.06 -15.05
N SER A 137 2.70 9.32 -16.06
CA SER A 137 2.27 7.93 -16.29
C SER A 137 3.42 7.07 -16.80
N VAL A 138 3.32 5.77 -16.58
CA VAL A 138 4.16 4.76 -17.22
C VAL A 138 3.31 3.80 -18.05
N ARG A 139 3.94 3.13 -19.01
CA ARG A 139 3.32 2.04 -19.78
C ARG A 139 3.84 0.72 -19.25
N HIS A 140 2.92 -0.18 -18.92
CA HIS A 140 3.25 -1.48 -18.37
C HIS A 140 2.29 -2.52 -18.95
N ASP A 141 2.79 -3.73 -19.20
CA ASP A 141 1.95 -4.84 -19.65
C ASP A 141 1.32 -5.50 -18.41
N ASP A 142 -0.01 -5.58 -18.38
CA ASP A 142 -0.78 -6.19 -17.29
C ASP A 142 -1.88 -7.11 -17.87
N ASP A 143 -3.14 -6.66 -17.92
CA ASP A 143 -4.22 -7.38 -18.60
C ASP A 143 -4.11 -7.25 -20.12
N ALA A 144 -3.65 -6.08 -20.58
CA ALA A 144 -3.35 -5.76 -21.97
C ALA A 144 -1.94 -5.19 -22.10
N SER A 145 -1.42 -5.21 -23.33
CA SER A 145 -0.11 -4.61 -23.61
C SER A 145 -0.16 -3.09 -23.52
N GLN A 146 0.86 -2.50 -22.90
CA GLN A 146 1.09 -1.06 -22.80
C GLN A 146 -0.10 -0.32 -22.18
N GLU A 147 -0.69 -0.91 -21.14
CA GLU A 147 -1.68 -0.22 -20.33
C GLU A 147 -1.03 0.98 -19.63
N CYS A 148 -1.82 2.05 -19.48
CA CYS A 148 -1.37 3.27 -18.83
C CYS A 148 -1.60 3.15 -17.33
N PHE A 149 -0.54 3.35 -16.55
CA PHE A 149 -0.61 3.42 -15.10
C PHE A 149 -0.15 4.77 -14.59
N ARG A 150 -0.79 5.24 -13.53
CA ARG A 150 -0.44 6.49 -12.86
C ARG A 150 0.98 6.37 -12.28
N LYS A 151 1.76 7.45 -12.36
CA LYS A 151 3.08 7.57 -11.75
C LYS A 151 3.07 8.69 -10.73
N TYR A 152 3.69 8.40 -9.59
CA TYR A 152 3.70 9.30 -8.44
C TYR A 152 5.13 9.72 -8.09
N PRO A 153 5.32 10.94 -7.57
CA PRO A 153 6.62 11.37 -7.05
C PRO A 153 7.11 10.52 -5.88
N GLU A 154 6.19 10.03 -5.06
CA GLU A 154 6.48 9.18 -3.89
C GLU A 154 5.31 8.23 -3.60
N ALA A 155 5.59 7.16 -2.86
CA ALA A 155 4.62 6.11 -2.57
C ALA A 155 3.40 6.64 -1.80
N SER A 156 3.57 7.56 -0.85
CA SER A 156 2.49 8.20 -0.07
C SER A 156 1.37 8.77 -0.95
N GLU A 157 1.69 9.33 -2.12
CA GLU A 157 0.69 9.84 -3.06
C GLU A 157 -0.12 8.70 -3.70
N SER A 158 0.47 7.54 -3.96
CA SER A 158 -0.29 6.37 -4.42
C SER A 158 -1.22 5.81 -3.34
N TYR A 159 -0.81 5.86 -2.06
CA TYR A 159 -1.67 5.48 -0.92
C TYR A 159 -2.86 6.43 -0.80
N ARG A 160 -2.61 7.73 -0.93
CA ARG A 160 -3.66 8.74 -0.92
C ARG A 160 -4.61 8.57 -2.11
N ASP A 161 -4.09 8.35 -3.31
CA ASP A 161 -4.91 8.18 -4.51
C ASP A 161 -5.73 6.89 -4.45
N HIS A 162 -5.18 5.81 -3.89
CA HIS A 162 -5.92 4.59 -3.58
C HIS A 162 -7.09 4.88 -2.61
N ALA A 163 -6.85 5.66 -1.56
CA ALA A 163 -7.91 6.04 -0.63
C ALA A 163 -9.01 6.86 -1.31
N LEU A 164 -8.63 7.84 -2.13
CA LEU A 164 -9.57 8.66 -2.90
C LEU A 164 -10.34 7.84 -3.94
N PHE A 165 -9.71 6.83 -4.54
CA PHE A 165 -10.36 5.91 -5.48
C PHE A 165 -11.50 5.13 -4.79
N LEU A 166 -11.26 4.61 -3.59
CA LEU A 166 -12.28 3.88 -2.82
C LEU A 166 -13.39 4.81 -2.32
N VAL A 167 -13.04 5.97 -1.77
CA VAL A 167 -14.02 6.96 -1.27
C VAL A 167 -14.87 7.54 -2.41
N GLY A 168 -14.26 7.85 -3.55
CA GLY A 168 -14.91 8.59 -4.63
C GLY A 168 -15.86 7.76 -5.51
N LYS A 169 -15.81 6.41 -5.43
CA LYS A 169 -16.62 5.55 -6.30
C LYS A 169 -17.79 4.93 -5.56
N LYS A 170 -19.01 5.24 -6.00
CA LYS A 170 -20.29 4.75 -5.43
C LYS A 170 -20.33 3.24 -5.20
N ARG A 171 -19.70 2.44 -6.07
CA ARG A 171 -19.63 0.97 -5.93
C ARG A 171 -19.00 0.50 -4.62
N TYR A 172 -18.14 1.30 -4.00
CA TYR A 172 -17.47 0.99 -2.72
C TYR A 172 -18.17 1.61 -1.51
N ALA A 173 -19.26 2.37 -1.69
CA ALA A 173 -19.91 3.11 -0.60
C ALA A 173 -20.33 2.21 0.57
N THR A 174 -20.80 0.99 0.28
CA THR A 174 -21.20 0.03 1.32
C THR A 174 -20.04 -0.37 2.25
N LEU A 175 -18.79 -0.35 1.78
CA LEU A 175 -17.63 -0.67 2.63
C LEU A 175 -17.53 0.27 3.83
N PHE A 176 -17.84 1.55 3.62
CA PHE A 176 -17.78 2.58 4.65
C PHE A 176 -18.95 2.51 5.65
N THR A 177 -19.86 1.55 5.49
CA THR A 177 -20.90 1.22 6.48
C THR A 177 -20.47 0.14 7.45
N TYR A 178 -19.38 -0.57 7.16
CA TYR A 178 -18.82 -1.57 8.07
C TYR A 178 -18.01 -0.91 9.18
N GLU A 179 -17.84 -1.66 10.27
CA GLU A 179 -16.93 -1.25 11.35
C GLU A 179 -15.51 -1.04 10.80
N LYS A 180 -14.84 0.02 11.30
CA LYS A 180 -13.54 0.47 10.79
C LYS A 180 -12.38 -0.48 11.11
N ASP A 181 -12.62 -1.49 11.92
CA ASP A 181 -11.70 -2.58 12.25
C ASP A 181 -12.18 -3.96 11.79
N ASP A 182 -13.35 -4.05 11.11
CA ASP A 182 -13.82 -5.31 10.53
C ASP A 182 -13.20 -5.58 9.16
N TYR A 183 -11.89 -5.86 9.18
CA TYR A 183 -11.13 -6.16 7.97
C TYR A 183 -11.68 -7.38 7.21
N LYS A 184 -12.44 -8.29 7.85
CA LYS A 184 -13.04 -9.46 7.19
C LYS A 184 -14.22 -9.04 6.33
N ALA A 185 -15.12 -8.20 6.86
CA ALA A 185 -16.21 -7.63 6.08
C ALA A 185 -15.68 -6.74 4.94
N TRP A 186 -14.66 -5.91 5.23
CA TRP A 186 -13.99 -5.10 4.21
C TRP A 186 -13.38 -5.96 3.09
N SER A 187 -12.64 -7.02 3.41
CA SER A 187 -12.01 -7.89 2.41
C SER A 187 -13.04 -8.55 1.49
N LYS A 188 -14.14 -9.05 2.06
CA LYS A 188 -15.25 -9.65 1.28
C LYS A 188 -15.98 -8.60 0.46
N GLY A 189 -16.23 -7.44 1.06
CA GLY A 189 -16.90 -6.32 0.43
C GLY A 189 -16.12 -5.76 -0.75
N LEU A 190 -14.79 -5.63 -0.65
CA LEU A 190 -13.94 -5.16 -1.74
C LEU A 190 -14.12 -6.03 -2.99
N ARG A 191 -14.10 -7.35 -2.82
CA ARG A 191 -14.39 -8.29 -3.91
C ARG A 191 -15.81 -8.15 -4.42
N ALA A 192 -16.81 -8.12 -3.53
CA ALA A 192 -18.22 -8.00 -3.92
C ALA A 192 -18.51 -6.69 -4.69
N ALA A 193 -17.83 -5.60 -4.31
CA ALA A 193 -17.86 -4.33 -5.01
C ALA A 193 -17.07 -4.36 -6.32
N GLY A 194 -16.31 -5.44 -6.59
CA GLY A 194 -15.55 -5.73 -7.82
C GLY A 194 -14.19 -5.04 -7.92
N TYR A 195 -13.51 -4.85 -6.78
CA TYR A 195 -12.10 -4.45 -6.78
C TYR A 195 -11.20 -5.47 -7.49
N ALA A 196 -11.45 -6.76 -7.26
CA ALA A 196 -10.75 -7.87 -7.90
C ALA A 196 -11.74 -8.94 -8.37
N THR A 197 -11.38 -9.66 -9.44
CA THR A 197 -12.16 -10.78 -9.98
C THR A 197 -11.82 -12.11 -9.29
N ASP A 198 -10.62 -12.22 -8.70
CA ASP A 198 -10.15 -13.43 -8.01
C ASP A 198 -11.10 -13.84 -6.87
N PRO A 199 -11.67 -15.07 -6.88
CA PRO A 199 -12.49 -15.58 -5.79
C PRO A 199 -11.78 -15.60 -4.44
N ASN A 200 -10.47 -15.81 -4.42
CA ASN A 200 -9.65 -15.92 -3.21
C ASN A 200 -9.09 -14.57 -2.72
N TYR A 201 -9.42 -13.46 -3.38
CA TYR A 201 -8.94 -12.13 -2.99
C TYR A 201 -9.20 -11.79 -1.51
N PRO A 202 -10.41 -12.03 -0.95
CA PRO A 202 -10.65 -11.75 0.45
C PRO A 202 -9.76 -12.58 1.38
N ASP A 203 -9.59 -13.86 1.08
CA ASP A 203 -8.79 -14.76 1.91
C ASP A 203 -7.30 -14.41 1.85
N LYS A 204 -6.80 -13.95 0.69
CA LYS A 204 -5.44 -13.41 0.57
C LYS A 204 -5.24 -12.20 1.47
N LEU A 205 -6.13 -11.21 1.44
CA LEU A 205 -6.04 -10.04 2.30
C LEU A 205 -6.09 -10.43 3.78
N ILE A 206 -7.09 -11.22 4.17
CA ILE A 206 -7.24 -11.73 5.54
C ILE A 206 -5.97 -12.48 5.97
N SER A 207 -5.35 -13.26 5.08
CA SER A 207 -4.11 -13.99 5.41
C SER A 207 -2.95 -13.05 5.73
N TYR A 208 -2.75 -11.96 4.98
CA TYR A 208 -1.72 -10.97 5.28
C TYR A 208 -2.02 -10.26 6.60
N ILE A 209 -3.27 -9.83 6.80
CA ILE A 209 -3.70 -9.12 8.00
C ILE A 209 -3.47 -9.96 9.25
N GLU A 210 -3.91 -11.22 9.24
CA GLU A 210 -3.74 -12.12 10.39
C GLU A 210 -2.29 -12.54 10.59
N ARG A 211 -1.54 -12.85 9.52
CA ARG A 211 -0.15 -13.35 9.61
C ARG A 211 0.83 -12.29 10.11
N TYR A 212 0.65 -11.05 9.64
CA TYR A 212 1.50 -9.91 9.98
C TYR A 212 0.85 -8.97 10.99
N ASN A 213 -0.26 -9.40 11.61
CA ASN A 213 -0.96 -8.67 12.67
C ASN A 213 -1.33 -7.23 12.28
N LEU A 214 -1.71 -7.00 11.03
CA LEU A 214 -1.92 -5.64 10.51
C LEU A 214 -3.11 -4.94 11.17
N HIS A 215 -4.08 -5.69 11.72
CA HIS A 215 -5.25 -5.15 12.43
C HIS A 215 -4.88 -4.41 13.72
N GLN A 216 -3.66 -4.56 14.23
CA GLN A 216 -3.16 -3.75 15.35
C GLN A 216 -3.23 -2.24 15.04
N TYR A 217 -3.04 -1.87 13.78
CA TYR A 217 -3.10 -0.47 13.34
C TYR A 217 -4.54 0.05 13.25
N ASP A 218 -5.51 -0.84 12.99
CA ASP A 218 -6.93 -0.50 13.07
C ASP A 218 -7.35 -0.25 14.52
N CYS A 219 -6.90 -1.12 15.43
CA CYS A 219 -7.09 -0.97 16.87
C CYS A 219 -6.49 0.35 17.39
N GLN A 220 -5.30 0.73 16.91
CA GLN A 220 -4.66 2.00 17.26
C GLN A 220 -5.53 3.22 16.89
N VAL A 221 -6.17 3.21 15.71
CA VAL A 221 -7.03 4.32 15.27
C VAL A 221 -8.39 4.29 15.97
N THR A 222 -8.96 3.11 16.21
CA THR A 222 -10.29 2.97 16.83
C THR A 222 -10.27 3.04 18.35
N GLY A 223 -9.08 2.97 18.98
CA GLY A 223 -8.92 2.93 20.44
C GLY A 223 -9.33 1.60 21.08
N LYS A 224 -9.59 0.56 20.28
CA LYS A 224 -9.91 -0.78 20.77
C LYS A 224 -8.64 -1.49 21.23
N SER A 225 -8.76 -2.34 22.24
CA SER A 225 -7.65 -3.19 22.68
C SER A 225 -7.28 -4.20 21.60
N TYR A 226 -6.01 -4.20 21.21
CA TYR A 226 -5.48 -5.19 20.27
C TYR A 226 -5.39 -6.57 20.93
N ILE A 227 -5.94 -7.58 20.26
CA ILE A 227 -5.78 -9.00 20.63
C ILE A 227 -5.01 -9.68 19.48
N PRO A 228 -3.79 -10.20 19.74
CA PRO A 228 -3.04 -10.92 18.72
C PRO A 228 -3.75 -12.21 18.31
N ILE A 229 -3.83 -12.44 16.99
CA ILE A 229 -4.42 -13.67 16.45
C ILE A 229 -3.34 -14.75 16.46
N ASN A 230 -3.34 -15.57 17.51
CA ASN A 230 -2.49 -16.76 17.59
C ASN A 230 -3.05 -17.84 16.66
N LYS A 231 -2.74 -17.75 15.36
CA LYS A 231 -2.97 -18.85 14.43
C LYS A 231 -1.93 -19.93 14.70
N THR A 232 -2.17 -20.75 15.71
CA THR A 232 -1.52 -22.06 15.81
C THR A 232 -1.82 -22.78 14.50
N ALA A 233 -0.78 -23.25 13.80
CA ALA A 233 -0.94 -24.28 12.78
C ALA A 233 -1.85 -25.40 13.33
N PRO A 234 -2.65 -26.09 12.50
CA PRO A 234 -3.59 -27.09 12.98
C PRO A 234 -2.89 -28.06 13.92
N ALA A 235 -3.43 -28.18 15.14
CA ALA A 235 -2.88 -29.00 16.19
C ALA A 235 -2.79 -30.47 15.72
N ARG A 236 -1.56 -30.94 15.51
CA ARG A 236 -1.26 -32.35 15.76
C ARG A 236 -0.87 -32.46 17.22
N SER A 237 -1.75 -33.07 17.99
CA SER A 237 -1.48 -33.49 19.36
C SER A 237 -0.22 -34.35 19.38
N SER A 238 0.79 -33.90 20.12
CA SER A 238 1.84 -34.77 20.64
C SER A 238 2.33 -34.17 21.93
N SER A 239 1.93 -34.81 23.03
CA SER A 239 2.51 -34.62 24.35
C SER A 239 3.97 -35.04 24.35
N SER A 240 4.84 -34.25 24.96
CA SER A 240 5.93 -34.79 25.77
C SER A 240 6.55 -33.70 26.65
N ASN A 241 6.46 -33.94 27.96
CA ASN A 241 7.36 -33.38 28.96
C ASN A 241 8.81 -33.68 28.60
N SER A 242 9.72 -32.74 28.85
CA SER A 242 11.03 -33.01 29.46
C SER A 242 11.69 -31.72 29.94
N ASN A 243 12.00 -31.70 31.24
CA ASN A 243 12.82 -30.71 31.92
C ASN A 243 14.27 -30.73 31.40
N SER A 244 14.89 -29.56 31.34
CA SER A 244 16.33 -29.39 31.61
C SER A 244 16.61 -27.97 32.10
N ASN A 245 17.18 -27.91 33.31
CA ASN A 245 17.56 -26.71 34.04
C ASN A 245 18.77 -26.02 33.41
N SER A 246 18.58 -24.75 33.04
CA SER A 246 19.55 -23.65 33.12
C SER A 246 18.97 -22.42 32.44
N ASN A 247 17.83 -21.91 32.91
CA ASN A 247 17.22 -20.72 32.31
C ASN A 247 16.71 -19.81 33.39
N ASP A 248 17.32 -18.63 33.50
CA ASP A 248 16.56 -17.46 33.90
C ASP A 248 15.34 -17.42 32.95
N PRO A 249 14.10 -17.61 33.45
CA PRO A 249 12.91 -17.74 32.61
C PRO A 249 12.61 -16.47 31.79
N ASN A 250 13.38 -15.41 32.03
CA ASN A 250 13.26 -14.13 31.37
C ASN A 250 14.33 -13.87 30.30
N LEU A 251 15.28 -14.80 30.06
CA LEU A 251 16.31 -14.66 29.03
C LEU A 251 16.12 -15.65 27.89
N TYR A 252 16.27 -15.17 26.65
CA TYR A 252 16.23 -15.95 25.43
C TYR A 252 17.51 -15.76 24.62
N GLU A 253 18.13 -16.87 24.21
CA GLU A 253 19.28 -16.85 23.30
C GLU A 253 18.82 -16.90 21.85
N VAL A 254 19.18 -15.88 21.08
CA VAL A 254 18.83 -15.74 19.65
C VAL A 254 19.37 -16.93 18.87
N GLN A 255 18.46 -17.66 18.23
CA GLN A 255 18.78 -18.83 17.40
C GLN A 255 18.90 -18.44 15.93
N LYS A 256 19.48 -19.33 15.13
CA LYS A 256 19.57 -19.14 13.68
C LYS A 256 18.16 -18.99 13.08
N GLY A 257 17.92 -17.87 12.40
CA GLY A 257 16.64 -17.55 11.78
C GLY A 257 15.69 -16.72 12.67
N ASP A 258 16.11 -16.38 13.89
CA ASP A 258 15.33 -15.46 14.72
C ASP A 258 15.44 -14.02 14.23
N THR A 259 14.33 -13.31 14.39
CA THR A 259 14.21 -11.85 14.27
C THR A 259 13.63 -11.32 15.58
N LEU A 260 13.75 -10.02 15.86
CA LEU A 260 13.06 -9.45 17.02
C LEU A 260 11.56 -9.73 16.99
N TYR A 261 10.95 -9.79 15.81
CA TYR A 261 9.55 -10.14 15.63
C TYR A 261 9.25 -11.61 15.98
N SER A 262 10.06 -12.56 15.51
CA SER A 262 9.85 -13.98 15.84
C SER A 262 9.98 -14.22 17.34
N ILE A 263 10.91 -13.51 17.99
CA ILE A 263 11.13 -13.56 19.44
C ILE A 263 10.00 -12.88 20.19
N SER A 264 9.59 -11.68 19.77
CA SER A 264 8.50 -10.94 20.41
C SER A 264 7.21 -11.78 20.40
N LYS A 265 6.93 -12.45 19.28
CA LYS A 265 5.82 -13.40 19.15
C LYS A 265 5.98 -14.62 20.06
N LYS A 266 7.17 -15.20 20.14
CA LYS A 266 7.47 -16.39 20.98
C LYS A 266 7.23 -16.13 22.46
N PHE A 267 7.51 -14.92 22.93
CA PHE A 267 7.41 -14.56 24.35
C PHE A 267 6.23 -13.66 24.68
N ASN A 268 5.38 -13.36 23.69
CA ASN A 268 4.23 -12.47 23.83
C ASN A 268 4.63 -11.08 24.41
N VAL A 269 5.68 -10.50 23.83
CA VAL A 269 6.14 -9.14 24.12
C VAL A 269 6.10 -8.29 22.85
N LEU A 270 6.00 -6.97 22.99
CA LEU A 270 6.11 -6.06 21.85
C LEU A 270 7.56 -6.00 21.36
N VAL A 271 7.76 -5.80 20.06
CA VAL A 271 9.11 -5.60 19.50
C VAL A 271 9.75 -4.37 20.14
N ASP A 272 9.00 -3.29 20.33
CA ASP A 272 9.53 -2.06 20.95
C ASP A 272 9.87 -2.26 22.43
N ASP A 273 9.05 -2.99 23.19
CA ASP A 273 9.36 -3.37 24.57
C ASP A 273 10.60 -4.28 24.65
N LEU A 274 10.72 -5.23 23.72
CA LEU A 274 11.87 -6.12 23.60
C LEU A 274 13.14 -5.32 23.29
N LYS A 275 13.06 -4.28 22.46
CA LYS A 275 14.18 -3.37 22.17
C LYS A 275 14.55 -2.54 23.39
N GLN A 276 13.57 -1.94 24.05
CA GLN A 276 13.77 -1.09 25.21
C GLN A 276 14.39 -1.87 26.38
N LYS A 277 13.89 -3.07 26.67
CA LYS A 277 14.42 -3.96 27.72
C LYS A 277 15.88 -4.36 27.49
N ASN A 278 16.32 -4.37 26.23
CA ASN A 278 17.63 -4.84 25.81
C ASN A 278 18.55 -3.73 25.27
N ASN A 279 18.15 -2.46 25.42
CA ASN A 279 18.89 -1.29 24.92
C ASN A 279 19.28 -1.41 23.43
N LEU A 280 18.41 -2.00 22.60
CA LEU A 280 18.65 -2.14 21.18
C LEU A 280 18.28 -0.84 20.45
N LEU A 281 19.24 -0.27 19.72
CA LEU A 281 19.04 0.95 18.94
C LEU A 281 18.27 0.67 17.65
N ASP A 282 18.40 -0.54 17.11
CA ASP A 282 17.77 -0.99 15.88
C ASP A 282 17.23 -2.43 16.03
N ASN A 283 16.94 -3.09 14.91
CA ASN A 283 16.40 -4.44 14.90
C ASN A 283 17.48 -5.52 14.72
N ALA A 284 18.77 -5.14 14.72
CA ALA A 284 19.86 -6.06 14.55
C ALA A 284 20.04 -6.90 15.81
N ILE A 285 20.02 -8.22 15.62
CA ILE A 285 20.33 -9.19 16.66
C ILE A 285 21.29 -10.23 16.10
N SER A 286 22.22 -10.66 16.94
CA SER A 286 23.23 -11.66 16.58
C SER A 286 22.85 -13.03 17.12
N ILE A 287 23.14 -14.09 16.37
CA ILE A 287 22.98 -15.46 16.87
C ILE A 287 23.82 -15.63 18.14
N GLY A 288 23.26 -16.26 19.17
CA GLY A 288 23.88 -16.39 20.49
C GLY A 288 23.72 -15.16 21.40
N GLN A 289 23.15 -14.06 20.91
CA GLN A 289 22.82 -12.90 21.74
C GLN A 289 21.72 -13.26 22.73
N LYS A 290 21.86 -12.86 24.00
CA LYS A 290 20.84 -13.07 25.03
C LYS A 290 19.95 -11.84 25.15
N LEU A 291 18.64 -12.03 25.03
CA LEU A 291 17.62 -10.99 25.15
C LEU A 291 16.72 -11.24 26.35
N LYS A 292 16.43 -10.18 27.10
CA LYS A 292 15.39 -10.13 28.13
C LYS A 292 14.02 -10.14 27.47
N VAL A 293 13.25 -11.19 27.67
CA VAL A 293 11.97 -11.46 27.02
C VAL A 293 10.77 -11.41 27.97
N LYS A 294 10.98 -11.12 29.27
CA LYS A 294 9.95 -10.84 30.26
C LYS A 294 10.39 -9.70 31.17
#